data_AF-A0A8X7W5S2-F1
#
_entry.id   AF-A0A8X7W5S2-F1
#
_cell.length_a   1.000
_cell.length_b   1.000
_cell.length_c   1.000
_cell.angle_alpha   90.00
_cell.angle_beta   90.00
_cell.angle_gamma   90.00
#
_symmetry.space_group_name_H-M   'P 1'
#
loop_
_entity.id
_entity.type
_entity.pdbx_description
1 polymer ?
#
loop_
_entity_poly.entity_id
_entity_poly.type
_entity_poly.pdbx_seq_one_letter_code
_entity_poly.pdbx_strand_id
1 'polypeptide(L)' 'MYSRKNTYYTNLKTLLASFSSPNASYSIEFQNGKAGQAPHTVTGLFLCRGDVSRESCCNCVTYLLSTNP' A
#
# COMPACT_ATOMS: atom_id res chain seq x y z
N MET A 1 -12.69 1.15 -16.74
CA MET A 1 -12.88 -0.22 -16.23
C MET A 1 -11.53 -0.93 -16.22
N TYR A 2 -11.06 -1.41 -15.07
CA TYR A 2 -9.84 -2.24 -14.98
C TYR A 2 -10.24 -3.71 -14.93
N SER A 3 -9.83 -4.50 -15.93
CA SER A 3 -10.05 -5.94 -15.94
C SER A 3 -9.15 -6.64 -14.90
N ARG A 4 -9.64 -7.68 -14.23
CA ARG A 4 -8.90 -8.50 -13.24
C ARG A 4 -7.61 -9.14 -13.79
N LYS A 5 -7.39 -9.13 -15.11
CA LYS A 5 -6.16 -9.59 -15.78
C LYS A 5 -5.25 -8.46 -16.30
N ASN A 6 -5.53 -7.20 -15.96
CA ASN A 6 -4.70 -6.08 -16.41
C ASN A 6 -3.43 -5.98 -15.55
N THR A 7 -2.27 -5.81 -16.20
CA THR A 7 -0.97 -5.51 -15.57
C THR A 7 -1.06 -4.40 -14.52
N TYR A 8 -1.90 -3.38 -14.75
CA TYR A 8 -2.18 -2.34 -13.76
C TYR A 8 -2.74 -2.89 -12.44
N TYR A 9 -3.69 -3.83 -12.50
CA TYR A 9 -4.31 -4.42 -11.31
C TYR A 9 -3.34 -5.36 -10.57
N THR A 10 -2.47 -6.08 -11.29
CA THR A 10 -1.37 -6.82 -10.67
C THR A 10 -0.42 -5.88 -9.94
N ASN A 11 0.00 -4.80 -10.59
CA ASN A 11 0.90 -3.80 -9.98
C ASN A 11 0.25 -3.12 -8.78
N LEU A 12 -1.06 -2.84 -8.83
CA LEU A 12 -1.82 -2.34 -7.70
C LEU A 12 -1.73 -3.31 -6.51
N LYS A 13 -2.06 -4.59 -6.72
CA LYS A 13 -1.98 -5.60 -5.64
C LYS A 13 -0.57 -5.75 -5.08
N THR A 14 0.46 -5.70 -5.92
CA THR A 14 1.86 -5.70 -5.48
C THR A 14 2.16 -4.51 -4.58
N LEU A 15 1.70 -3.31 -4.95
CA LEU A 15 1.89 -2.12 -4.12
C LEU A 15 1.15 -2.23 -2.78
N LEU A 16 -0.12 -2.66 -2.78
CA LEU A 16 -0.90 -2.81 -1.56
C LEU A 16 -0.27 -3.84 -0.61
N ALA A 17 0.20 -4.97 -1.13
CA ALA A 17 0.92 -5.98 -0.35
C ALA A 17 2.22 -5.45 0.27
N SER A 18 2.92 -4.54 -0.44
CA SER A 18 4.13 -3.90 0.10
C SER A 18 3.82 -2.98 1.29
N PHE A 19 2.68 -2.29 1.26
CA PHE A 19 2.24 -1.40 2.34
C PHE A 19 1.67 -2.15 3.55
N SER A 20 1.09 -3.34 3.36
CA SER A 20 0.61 -4.19 4.45
C SER A 20 1.70 -5.07 5.08
N SER A 21 2.96 -4.94 4.65
CA SER A 21 4.05 -5.77 5.16
C SER A 21 4.46 -5.32 6.57
N PRO A 22 4.46 -6.23 7.58
CA PRO A 22 4.82 -5.88 8.97
C PRO A 22 6.29 -5.49 9.13
N ASN A 23 7.16 -5.87 8.18
CA ASN A 23 8.60 -5.57 8.19
C ASN A 23 8.96 -4.26 7.50
N ALA A 24 7.97 -3.48 7.11
CA ALA A 24 8.23 -2.34 6.28
C ALA A 24 8.85 -1.20 7.12
N SER A 25 10.03 -0.77 6.67
CA SER A 25 11.03 -0.01 7.44
C SER A 25 10.69 1.48 7.59
N TYR A 26 9.48 1.80 8.03
CA TYR A 26 8.90 3.12 7.85
C TYR A 26 9.20 4.12 8.97
N SER A 27 9.44 5.37 8.54
CA SER A 27 9.07 6.58 9.29
C SER A 27 7.56 6.56 9.49
N ILE A 28 7.12 6.50 10.74
CA ILE A 28 5.76 6.13 11.15
C ILE A 28 4.70 7.04 10.51
N GLU A 29 5.05 8.27 10.15
CA GLU A 29 4.12 9.30 9.70
C GLU A 29 3.69 9.13 8.24
N PHE A 30 4.62 8.74 7.36
CA PHE A 30 4.41 8.76 5.91
C PHE A 30 5.21 7.66 5.22
N GLN A 31 4.59 7.03 4.24
CA GLN A 31 5.28 6.15 3.30
C GLN A 31 4.73 6.30 1.90
N ASN A 32 5.62 6.33 0.91
CA ASN A 32 5.29 6.18 -0.51
C ASN A 32 5.88 4.91 -1.11
N GLY A 33 5.34 4.50 -2.25
CA GLY A 33 5.80 3.33 -2.99
C GLY A 33 5.39 3.35 -4.45
N LYS A 34 6.02 2.48 -5.24
CA LYS A 34 5.75 2.30 -6.66
C LYS A 34 5.82 0.82 -7.01
N ALA A 35 4.96 0.38 -7.91
CA ALA A 35 4.99 -0.96 -8.49
C ALA A 35 4.85 -0.91 -10.02
N GLY A 36 5.61 -1.79 -10.69
CA GLY A 36 5.57 -1.95 -12.14
C GLY A 36 6.24 -0.85 -12.96
N GLN A 37 6.19 -1.02 -14.28
CA GLN A 37 6.81 -0.16 -15.29
C GLN A 37 5.77 0.46 -16.23
N ALA A 38 6.14 1.53 -16.94
CA ALA A 38 5.27 2.18 -17.91
C ALA A 38 4.80 1.19 -18.98
N PRO A 39 3.54 1.27 -19.45
CA PRO A 39 2.51 2.26 -19.11
C PRO A 39 1.66 1.90 -17.86
N HIS A 40 1.99 0.82 -17.15
CA HIS A 40 1.17 0.27 -16.07
C HIS A 40 1.73 0.53 -14.66
N THR A 41 2.62 1.52 -14.51
CA THR A 41 3.14 1.92 -13.22
C THR A 41 2.01 2.37 -12.29
N VAL A 42 2.05 1.89 -11.05
CA VAL A 42 1.21 2.36 -9.95
C VAL A 42 2.08 3.05 -8.92
N THR A 43 1.68 4.23 -8.48
CA THR A 43 2.28 4.95 -7.35
C THR A 43 1.23 5.16 -6.28
N GLY A 44 1.65 5.16 -5.03
CA GLY A 44 0.75 5.33 -3.89
C GLY A 44 1.51 5.73 -2.65
N LEU A 45 0.76 6.11 -1.63
CA LEU A 45 1.27 6.48 -0.31
C LEU A 45 0.21 6.21 0.75
N PHE A 46 0.65 6.10 2.00
CA PHE A 46 -0.22 6.18 3.16
C PHE A 46 0.37 7.17 4.17
N LEU A 47 -0.52 7.74 4.99
CA LEU A 47 -0.19 8.69 6.05
C LEU A 47 -0.83 8.20 7.35
N CYS A 48 -0.03 8.12 8.40
CA CYS A 48 -0.50 7.86 9.75
C CYS A 48 -0.82 9.17 10.45
N ARG A 49 -1.80 9.13 11.36
CA ARG A 49 -2.07 10.25 12.26
C ARG A 49 -0.92 10.36 13.27
N GLY A 50 -0.40 11.56 13.52
CA GLY A 50 0.79 11.74 14.36
C GLY A 50 0.59 11.48 15.86
N ASP A 51 -0.65 11.35 16.33
CA ASP A 51 -1.06 11.11 17.70
C ASP A 51 -1.38 9.62 18.00
N VAL A 52 -1.21 8.72 17.02
CA VAL A 52 -1.40 7.27 17.23
C VAL A 52 -0.06 6.53 17.29
N SER A 53 -0.04 5.40 17.99
CA SER A 53 1.16 4.56 18.02
C SER A 53 1.47 3.97 16.65
N ARG A 54 2.74 3.64 16.40
CA ARG A 54 3.19 2.94 15.19
C ARG A 54 2.39 1.67 14.95
N GLU A 55 2.21 0.87 15.98
CA GLU A 55 1.48 -0.40 15.90
C GLU A 55 0.02 -0.19 15.50
N SER A 56 -0.66 0.77 16.12
CA SER A 56 -2.04 1.10 15.77
C SER A 56 -2.17 1.55 14.32
N CYS A 57 -1.21 2.33 13.80
CA CYS A 57 -1.24 2.70 12.40
C CYS A 57 -0.96 1.52 11.46
N CYS A 58 0.07 0.70 11.74
CA CYS A 58 0.39 -0.47 10.92
C CYS A 58 -0.80 -1.45 10.85
N ASN A 59 -1.52 -1.63 11.96
CA ASN A 59 -2.73 -2.45 12.01
C ASN A 59 -3.86 -1.83 11.16
N CYS A 60 -4.05 -0.51 11.21
CA CYS A 60 -5.03 0.20 10.40
C CYS A 60 -4.74 0.05 8.89
N VAL A 61 -3.50 0.30 8.48
CA VAL A 61 -3.06 0.16 7.08
C VAL A 61 -3.26 -1.29 6.61
N THR A 62 -2.85 -2.27 7.42
CA THR A 62 -3.03 -3.69 7.09
C THR A 62 -4.51 -4.06 6.95
N TYR A 63 -5.37 -3.58 7.85
CA TYR A 63 -6.82 -3.81 7.81
C TYR A 63 -7.48 -3.19 6.56
N LEU A 64 -7.13 -1.94 6.22
CA LEU A 64 -7.65 -1.25 5.04
C LEU A 64 -7.25 -1.93 3.73
N LEU A 65 -6.04 -2.48 3.68
CA LEU A 65 -5.50 -3.08 2.45
C LEU A 65 -5.86 -4.56 2.27
N SER A 66 -6.23 -5.25 3.35
CA SER A 66 -6.66 -6.66 3.31
C SER A 66 -8.15 -6.84 3.00
N THR A 67 -8.96 -5.78 3.10
CA THR A 67 -10.41 -5.81 2.86
C THR A 67 -10.81 -5.51 1.40
N ASN A 68 -9.86 -5.20 0.52
CA ASN A 68 -10.13 -4.81 -0.88
C ASN A 68 -9.53 -5.84 -1.87
N PRO A 69 -10.32 -6.79 -2.41
CA PRO A 69 -9.85 -7.76 -3.41
C PRO A 69 -9.59 -7.15 -4.79
#